data_AF-G7TG82-F1
#
_entry.id   AF-G7TG82-F1
#
_cell.length_a   1.000
_cell.length_b   1.000
_cell.length_c   1.000
_cell.angle_alpha   90.00
_cell.angle_beta   90.00
_cell.angle_gamma   90.00
#
_symmetry.space_group_name_H-M   'P 1'
#
loop_
_entity.id
_entity.type
_entity.pdbx_description
1 polymer ?
#
loop_
_entity_poly.entity_id
_entity_poly.type
_entity_poly.pdbx_seq_one_letter_code
_entity_poly.pdbx_strand_id
1 'polypeptide(L)'
;MRKTINAATNKSEEFNGFVTWAFFGGEGIIAENVQHEQRKIVRYNQLVANLIILHNVEQMTRVLAELRDEGRTISPEALAELPPYRTSHINRFGAYTLDLNREIAPIDFSRKILAATVG
;
A
#
# COMPACT_ATOMS: atom_id res chain seq x y z
N MET A 1 -11.61 20.17 -13.47
CA MET A 1 -10.72 20.71 -12.41
C MET A 1 -11.13 20.29 -10.99
N ARG A 2 -12.36 20.54 -10.50
CA ARG A 2 -12.77 20.16 -9.12
C ARG A 2 -12.66 18.65 -8.79
N LYS A 3 -13.04 17.76 -9.71
CA LYS A 3 -12.93 16.30 -9.49
C LYS A 3 -11.49 15.81 -9.34
N THR A 4 -10.58 16.33 -10.17
CA THR A 4 -9.15 15.98 -10.14
C THR A 4 -8.47 16.46 -8.87
N ILE A 5 -8.81 17.68 -8.42
CA ILE A 5 -8.29 18.25 -7.17
C ILE A 5 -8.76 17.40 -5.98
N ASN A 6 -10.06 17.09 -5.89
CA ASN A 6 -10.59 16.25 -4.80
C ASN A 6 -10.00 14.84 -4.80
N ALA A 7 -9.79 14.22 -5.97
CA ALA A 7 -9.19 12.89 -6.06
C ALA A 7 -7.72 12.88 -5.61
N ALA A 8 -6.94 13.92 -5.94
CA ALA A 8 -5.56 14.06 -5.47
C ALA A 8 -5.50 14.35 -3.96
N THR A 9 -6.40 15.18 -3.44
CA THR A 9 -6.50 15.48 -2.01
C THR A 9 -6.88 14.24 -1.21
N ASN A 10 -7.90 13.49 -1.62
CA ASN A 10 -8.33 12.25 -0.96
C ASN A 10 -7.19 11.22 -0.91
N LYS A 11 -6.45 11.03 -2.01
CA LYS A 11 -5.27 10.12 -2.02
C LYS A 11 -4.16 10.57 -1.07
N SER A 12 -3.94 11.87 -0.93
CA SER A 12 -2.93 12.42 -0.03
C SER A 12 -3.36 12.27 1.44
N GLU A 13 -4.65 12.44 1.72
CA GLU A 13 -5.24 12.23 3.05
C GLU A 13 -5.18 10.75 3.46
N GLU A 14 -5.58 9.84 2.56
CA GLU A 14 -5.46 8.39 2.82
C GLU A 14 -4.01 7.97 3.02
N PHE A 15 -3.07 8.52 2.24
CA PHE A 15 -1.64 8.26 2.44
C PHE A 15 -1.14 8.76 3.79
N ASN A 16 -1.50 9.98 4.19
CA ASN A 16 -1.11 10.53 5.50
C ASN A 16 -1.71 9.71 6.65
N GLY A 17 -2.98 9.32 6.54
CA GLY A 17 -3.63 8.43 7.49
C GLY A 17 -2.94 7.06 7.56
N PHE A 18 -2.53 6.52 6.41
CA PHE A 18 -1.81 5.26 6.32
C PHE A 18 -0.41 5.33 6.93
N VAL A 19 0.37 6.39 6.68
CA VAL A 19 1.70 6.59 7.28
C VAL A 19 1.59 6.76 8.80
N THR A 20 0.56 7.46 9.28
CA THR A 20 0.27 7.60 10.71
C THR A 20 -0.11 6.24 11.32
N TRP A 21 -0.92 5.46 10.61
CA TRP A 21 -1.28 4.10 11.03
C TRP A 21 -0.07 3.15 11.02
N ALA A 22 0.85 3.26 10.06
CA ALA A 22 2.04 2.42 10.00
C ALA A 22 3.01 2.68 11.17
N PHE A 23 2.90 3.86 11.80
CA PHE A 23 3.78 4.27 12.89
C PHE A 23 3.58 3.44 14.15
N PHE A 24 4.45 2.47 14.40
CA PHE A 24 4.33 1.55 15.53
C PHE A 24 4.47 2.24 16.89
N GLY A 25 3.58 1.95 17.85
CA GLY A 25 3.78 2.28 19.27
C GLY A 25 3.44 3.70 19.74
N GLY A 26 2.90 4.59 18.89
CA GLY A 26 2.54 5.94 19.33
C GLY A 26 1.60 6.74 18.44
N GLU A 27 0.97 6.15 17.42
CA GLU A 27 0.09 6.89 16.48
C GLU A 27 0.74 8.16 15.88
N GLY A 28 2.07 8.16 15.71
CA GLY A 28 2.84 9.32 15.25
C GLY A 28 3.38 10.24 16.35
N ILE A 29 3.14 9.94 17.63
CA ILE A 29 3.69 10.69 18.77
C ILE A 29 5.17 10.35 18.94
N ILE A 30 6.03 11.34 18.75
CA ILE A 30 7.47 11.23 19.00
C ILE A 30 7.75 11.79 20.39
N ALA A 31 8.04 10.91 21.36
CA ALA A 31 8.25 11.28 22.76
C ALA A 31 9.59 12.01 23.01
N GLU A 32 10.53 11.93 22.07
CA GLU A 32 11.88 12.47 22.23
C GLU A 32 12.03 13.84 21.55
N ASN A 33 12.53 14.83 22.29
CA ASN A 33 12.78 16.19 21.79
C ASN A 33 14.23 16.36 21.27
N VAL A 34 14.70 15.39 20.49
CA VAL A 34 16.01 15.42 19.82
C VAL A 34 15.79 15.34 18.32
N GLN A 35 16.07 16.45 17.63
CA GLN A 35 15.77 16.61 16.19
C GLN A 35 16.39 15.51 15.31
N HIS A 36 17.58 15.01 15.66
CA HIS A 36 18.23 13.94 14.91
C HIS A 36 17.50 12.60 15.03
N GLU A 37 17.04 12.24 16.23
CA GLU A 37 16.30 10.99 16.47
C GLU A 37 14.91 11.04 15.84
N GLN A 38 14.23 12.19 15.90
CA GLN A 38 12.97 12.43 15.19
C GLN A 38 13.10 12.16 13.68
N ARG A 39 14.19 12.61 13.05
CA ARG A 39 14.44 12.34 11.62
C ARG A 39 14.62 10.85 11.32
N LYS A 40 15.29 10.09 12.20
CA LYS A 40 15.44 8.64 12.02
C LYS A 40 14.08 7.97 12.08
N ILE A 41 13.30 8.29 13.10
CA ILE A 41 11.96 7.76 13.32
C ILE A 41 11.06 7.97 12.09
N VAL A 42 11.03 9.19 11.54
CA VAL A 42 10.25 9.48 10.31
C VAL A 42 10.74 8.66 9.12
N ARG A 43 12.06 8.56 8.91
CA ARG A 43 12.63 7.79 7.79
C ARG A 43 12.32 6.29 7.90
N TYR A 44 12.45 5.72 9.10
CA TYR A 44 12.12 4.31 9.32
C TYR A 44 10.62 4.05 9.15
N ASN A 45 9.75 4.94 9.63
CA ASN A 45 8.32 4.81 9.38
C ASN A 45 7.99 4.86 7.89
N GLN A 46 8.61 5.79 7.15
CA GLN A 46 8.42 5.87 5.70
C GLN A 46 8.88 4.59 4.98
N LEU A 47 9.98 3.99 5.44
CA LEU A 47 10.44 2.71 4.91
C LEU A 47 9.41 1.61 5.15
N VAL A 48 8.90 1.47 6.38
CA VAL A 48 7.87 0.47 6.73
C VAL A 48 6.60 0.69 5.90
N ALA A 49 6.13 1.94 5.80
CA ALA A 49 4.96 2.30 4.98
C ALA A 49 5.16 1.89 3.51
N ASN A 50 6.33 2.18 2.93
CA ASN A 50 6.64 1.81 1.54
C ASN A 50 6.70 0.29 1.34
N LEU A 51 7.23 -0.46 2.31
CA LEU A 51 7.26 -1.94 2.26
C LEU A 51 5.85 -2.53 2.28
N ILE A 52 4.97 -1.98 3.12
CA ILE A 52 3.55 -2.39 3.16
C ILE A 52 2.85 -2.03 1.85
N ILE A 53 3.08 -0.83 1.31
CA ILE A 53 2.54 -0.42 0.01
C ILE A 53 2.98 -1.38 -1.09
N LEU A 54 4.26 -1.76 -1.13
CA LEU A 54 4.77 -2.73 -2.10
C LEU A 54 4.04 -4.07 -1.98
N HIS A 55 3.88 -4.58 -0.77
CA HIS A 55 3.15 -5.83 -0.53
C HIS A 55 1.68 -5.72 -0.99
N ASN A 56 1.01 -4.62 -0.65
CA ASN A 56 -0.38 -4.39 -1.04
C ASN A 56 -0.54 -4.31 -2.56
N VAL A 57 0.31 -3.52 -3.23
CA VAL A 57 0.30 -3.41 -4.70
C VAL A 57 0.51 -4.78 -5.33
N GLU A 58 1.49 -5.54 -4.87
CA GLU A 58 1.82 -6.84 -5.45
C GLU A 58 0.65 -7.85 -5.33
N GLN A 59 0.02 -7.94 -4.15
CA GLN A 59 -1.13 -8.81 -3.93
C GLN A 59 -2.35 -8.34 -4.75
N MET A 60 -2.60 -7.03 -4.79
CA MET A 60 -3.67 -6.45 -5.60
C MET A 60 -3.44 -6.72 -7.09
N THR A 61 -2.21 -6.56 -7.58
CA THR A 61 -1.84 -6.85 -8.97
C THR A 61 -2.06 -8.32 -9.32
N ARG A 62 -1.76 -9.27 -8.42
CA ARG A 62 -2.04 -10.70 -8.64
C ARG A 62 -3.53 -10.96 -8.79
N VAL A 63 -4.34 -10.56 -7.80
CA VAL A 63 -5.79 -10.79 -7.81
C VAL A 63 -6.46 -10.12 -9.00
N LEU A 64 -6.05 -8.89 -9.34
CA LEU A 64 -6.58 -8.19 -10.51
C LEU A 64 -6.20 -8.87 -11.83
N ALA A 65 -4.99 -9.43 -11.95
CA ALA A 65 -4.60 -10.20 -13.12
C ALA A 65 -5.42 -11.50 -13.23
N GLU A 66 -5.62 -12.22 -12.13
CA GLU A 66 -6.47 -13.42 -12.09
C GLU A 66 -7.90 -13.11 -12.54
N LEU A 67 -8.51 -12.04 -12.01
CA LEU A 67 -9.85 -11.60 -12.43
C LEU A 67 -9.92 -11.29 -13.93
N ARG A 68 -8.87 -10.68 -14.49
CA ARG A 68 -8.80 -10.42 -15.93
C ARG A 68 -8.68 -11.72 -16.73
N ASP A 69 -7.87 -12.66 -16.26
CA ASP A 69 -7.68 -13.96 -16.92
C ASP A 69 -8.98 -14.80 -16.87
N GLU A 70 -9.87 -14.56 -15.90
CA GLU A 70 -11.25 -15.05 -15.86
C GLU A 70 -12.23 -14.31 -16.79
N GLY A 71 -11.75 -13.32 -17.56
CA GLY A 71 -12.55 -12.54 -18.50
C GLY A 71 -13.24 -11.31 -17.93
N ARG A 72 -12.89 -10.86 -16.70
CA ARG A 72 -13.41 -9.61 -16.13
C ARG A 72 -12.67 -8.40 -16.69
N THR A 73 -13.41 -7.38 -17.12
CA THR A 73 -12.82 -6.11 -17.55
C THR A 73 -12.54 -5.21 -16.35
N ILE A 74 -11.29 -4.75 -16.21
CA ILE A 74 -10.88 -3.77 -15.19
C ILE A 74 -10.73 -2.43 -15.88
N SER A 75 -11.57 -1.46 -15.52
CA SER A 75 -11.45 -0.10 -16.06
C SER A 75 -10.36 0.70 -15.33
N PRO A 76 -9.70 1.66 -16.01
CA PRO A 76 -8.73 2.55 -15.38
C PRO A 76 -9.33 3.35 -14.21
N GLU A 77 -10.61 3.71 -14.29
CA GLU A 77 -11.33 4.45 -13.24
C GLU A 77 -11.50 3.58 -11.99
N ALA A 78 -11.94 2.34 -12.16
CA ALA A 78 -12.05 1.39 -11.05
C ALA A 78 -10.70 1.14 -10.38
N LEU A 79 -9.63 0.99 -11.17
CA LEU A 79 -8.27 0.84 -10.64
C LEU A 79 -7.82 2.10 -9.87
N ALA A 80 -8.19 3.29 -10.33
CA ALA A 80 -7.83 4.55 -9.68
C ALA A 80 -8.50 4.75 -8.31
N GLU A 81 -9.60 4.05 -8.04
CA GLU A 81 -10.33 3.99 -6.76
C GLU A 81 -9.85 2.88 -5.82
N LEU A 82 -8.80 2.13 -6.22
CA LEU A 82 -8.18 1.08 -5.41
C LEU A 82 -6.79 1.52 -4.92
N PRO A 83 -6.71 2.40 -3.91
CA PRO A 83 -5.44 2.79 -3.32
C PRO A 83 -4.79 1.61 -2.57
N PRO A 84 -3.45 1.50 -2.57
CA PRO A 84 -2.73 0.42 -1.88
C PRO A 84 -2.57 0.68 -0.37
N TYR A 85 -3.39 1.53 0.23
CA TYR A 85 -3.31 1.95 1.63
C TYR A 85 -4.19 1.12 2.57
N ARG A 86 -4.53 -0.11 2.18
CA ARG A 86 -5.40 -1.02 2.92
C ARG A 86 -4.63 -1.63 4.09
N THR A 87 -5.28 -1.70 5.26
CA THR A 87 -4.64 -2.09 6.53
C THR A 87 -5.33 -3.27 7.22
N SER A 88 -6.56 -3.61 6.82
CA SER A 88 -7.40 -4.61 7.50
C SER A 88 -6.82 -6.02 7.54
N HIS A 89 -5.98 -6.37 6.56
CA HIS A 89 -5.31 -7.68 6.46
C HIS A 89 -3.98 -7.74 7.21
N ILE A 90 -3.53 -6.63 7.79
CA ILE A 90 -2.23 -6.54 8.45
C ILE A 90 -2.44 -6.64 9.96
N ASN A 91 -1.90 -7.70 10.55
CA ASN A 91 -1.83 -7.81 11.99
C ASN A 91 -0.74 -6.86 12.53
N ARG A 92 -1.14 -5.66 12.96
CA ARG A 92 -0.21 -4.68 13.53
C ARG A 92 0.21 -5.06 14.96
N PHE A 93 -0.67 -5.66 15.75
CA PHE A 93 -0.41 -6.00 17.15
C PHE A 93 -0.87 -7.44 17.43
N GLY A 94 0.05 -8.36 17.67
CA GLY A 94 -0.32 -9.72 18.04
C GLY A 94 0.81 -10.73 17.94
N ALA A 95 0.45 -11.99 18.16
CA ALA A 95 1.35 -13.12 17.97
C ALA A 95 1.52 -13.41 16.47
N TYR A 96 2.76 -13.44 16.01
CA TYR A 96 3.10 -13.84 14.65
C TYR A 96 3.41 -15.34 14.65
N THR A 97 2.59 -16.13 13.95
CA THR A 97 2.94 -17.50 13.60
C THR A 97 3.73 -17.48 12.29
N LEU A 98 5.01 -17.82 12.38
CA LEU A 98 5.88 -17.91 11.20
C LEU A 98 5.75 -19.31 10.61
N ASP A 99 5.16 -19.39 9.42
CA ASP A 99 5.23 -20.60 8.61
C ASP A 99 6.47 -20.54 7.72
N LEU A 100 7.52 -21.25 8.11
CA LEU A 100 8.78 -21.31 7.37
C LEU A 100 8.71 -22.20 6.12
N ASN A 101 7.66 -23.02 6.00
CA ASN A 101 7.44 -23.88 4.84
C ASN A 101 6.60 -23.20 3.76
N ARG A 102 6.06 -22.00 4.04
CA ARG A 102 5.28 -21.24 3.08
C ARG A 102 6.15 -20.82 1.90
N GLU A 103 5.83 -21.36 0.73
CA GLU A 103 6.44 -20.89 -0.52
C GLU A 103 5.96 -19.46 -0.83
N ILE A 104 6.92 -18.56 -1.06
CA ILE A 104 6.65 -17.19 -1.48
C ILE A 104 7.00 -17.08 -2.96
N ALA A 105 5.98 -16.90 -3.80
CA ALA A 105 6.20 -16.64 -5.21
C ALA A 105 6.96 -15.31 -5.39
N PRO A 106 7.95 -15.23 -6.28
CA PRO A 106 8.67 -13.99 -6.54
C PRO A 106 7.74 -12.92 -7.10
N ILE A 107 8.06 -11.66 -6.82
CA ILE A 107 7.34 -10.51 -7.35
C ILE A 107 7.56 -10.44 -8.86
N ASP A 108 6.47 -10.43 -9.62
CA ASP A 108 6.50 -10.24 -11.07
C ASP A 108 6.21 -8.79 -11.42
N PHE A 109 7.27 -8.03 -11.70
CA PHE A 109 7.18 -6.63 -12.11
C PHE A 109 6.72 -6.42 -13.56
N SER A 110 6.60 -7.50 -14.35
CA SER A 110 6.16 -7.42 -15.76
C SER A 110 4.65 -7.50 -15.93
N ARG A 111 3.92 -7.86 -14.87
CA ARG A 111 2.48 -8.10 -14.88
C ARG A 111 1.72 -6.81 -15.20
N LYS A 112 1.06 -6.79 -16.36
CA LYS A 112 0.15 -5.71 -16.76
C LYS A 112 -1.24 -6.01 -16.22
N ILE A 113 -1.96 -5.00 -15.75
CA ILE A 113 -3.36 -5.12 -15.28
C ILE A 113 -4.31 -4.59 -16.35
N LEU A 114 -4.02 -3.39 -16.87
CA LEU A 114 -4.77 -2.77 -17.95
C LEU A 114 -4.35 -3.36 -19.30
N ALA A 115 -5.31 -3.59 -20.19
CA ALA A 115 -5.02 -3.89 -21.58
C ALA A 115 -4.22 -2.73 -22.22
N ALA A 116 -3.31 -3.05 -23.15
CA ALA A 116 -2.69 -2.00 -23.95
C ALA A 116 -3.82 -1.26 -24.69
N THR A 117 -3.95 0.04 -24.45
CA THR A 117 -4.82 0.90 -25.25
C THR A 117 -4.36 0.77 -26.70
N VAL A 118 -5.17 0.13 -27.53
CA VAL A 118 -5.01 0.16 -28.99
C VAL A 118 -5.24 1.62 -29.39
N GLY A 119 -4.14 2.31 -29.67
CA GLY A 119 -4.12 3.60 -30.34
C GLY A 119 -3.78 3.41 -31.80
#